data_AF-A0A946JW48-F1
#
_entry.id   AF-A0A946JW48-F1
#
_cell.length_a   1.000
_cell.length_b   1.000
_cell.length_c   1.000
_cell.angle_alpha   90.00
_cell.angle_beta   90.00
_cell.angle_gamma   90.00
#
_symmetry.space_group_name_H-M   'P 1'
#
loop_
_entity.id
_entity.type
_entity.pdbx_description
1 polymer ?
#
loop_
_entity_poly.entity_id
_entity_poly.type
_entity_poly.pdbx_seq_one_letter_code
_entity_poly.pdbx_strand_id
1 'polypeptide(L)' 'MSLKTVHIFFVLCTTMLSVLLAIWNYTNWISYGETSSIVYMIVSILCGLVAIIYGKRFLTKFKELSFM' A
#
# COMPACT_ATOMS: atom_id res chain seq x y z
N MET A 1 -17.83 -14.05 -9.16
CA MET A 1 -17.46 -13.03 -8.15
C MET A 1 -17.19 -11.72 -8.85
N SER A 2 -17.69 -10.61 -8.32
CA SER A 2 -17.56 -9.29 -8.97
C SER A 2 -16.09 -8.89 -9.05
N LEU A 3 -15.60 -8.54 -10.24
CA LEU A 3 -14.22 -8.06 -10.50
C LEU A 3 -13.77 -6.98 -9.49
N LYS A 4 -14.75 -6.23 -8.98
CA LYS A 4 -14.68 -5.17 -7.98
C LYS A 4 -14.11 -5.65 -6.64
N THR A 5 -14.60 -6.78 -6.13
CA THR A 5 -14.25 -7.30 -4.80
C THR A 5 -12.81 -7.81 -4.79
N VAL A 6 -12.38 -8.48 -5.87
CA VAL A 6 -11.01 -8.95 -6.04
C VAL A 6 -10.03 -7.77 -6.08
N HIS A 7 -10.37 -6.69 -6.76
CA HIS A 7 -9.50 -5.52 -6.89
C HIS A 7 -9.33 -4.76 -5.55
N ILE A 8 -10.41 -4.59 -4.78
CA ILE A 8 -10.34 -3.97 -3.44
C ILE A 8 -9.51 -4.85 -2.50
N PHE A 9 -9.71 -6.17 -2.55
CA PHE A 9 -8.93 -7.10 -1.75
C PHE A 9 -7.44 -7.04 -2.11
N PHE A 10 -7.11 -6.97 -3.41
CA PHE A 10 -5.73 -6.81 -3.87
C PHE A 10 -5.10 -5.53 -3.31
N VAL A 11 -5.75 -4.37 -3.45
CA VAL A 11 -5.24 -3.10 -2.92
C VAL A 11 -5.02 -3.17 -1.41
N LEU A 12 -5.93 -3.82 -0.67
CA LEU A 12 -5.81 -3.99 0.78
C LEU A 12 -4.64 -4.91 1.17
N CYS A 13 -4.42 -6.00 0.44
CA CYS A 13 -3.24 -6.84 0.65
C CYS A 13 -1.94 -6.08 0.35
N THR A 14 -1.90 -5.28 -0.72
CA THR A 14 -0.70 -4.54 -1.12
C THR A 14 -0.37 -3.39 -0.15
N THR A 15 -1.38 -2.71 0.40
CA THR A 15 -1.16 -1.71 1.46
C THR A 15 -0.67 -2.37 2.74
N MET A 16 -1.27 -3.48 3.15
CA MET A 16 -0.84 -4.23 4.35
C MET A 16 0.59 -4.74 4.20
N LEU A 17 0.95 -5.27 3.03
CA LEU A 17 2.32 -5.71 2.72
C LEU A 17 3.32 -4.55 2.77
N SER A 18 2.96 -3.38 2.23
CA SER A 18 3.84 -2.19 2.27
C SER A 18 4.11 -1.72 3.71
N VAL A 19 3.12 -1.81 4.59
CA VAL A 19 3.30 -1.46 6.02
C VAL A 19 4.24 -2.44 6.71
N LEU A 20 4.07 -3.75 6.46
CA LEU A 20 4.96 -4.77 7.01
C LEU A 20 6.40 -4.58 6.54
N LEU A 21 6.59 -4.29 5.25
CA LEU A 21 7.92 -3.97 4.68
C LEU A 21 8.53 -2.71 5.28
N ALA A 22 7.74 -1.67 5.56
CA ALA A 22 8.23 -0.46 6.21
C ALA A 22 8.70 -0.75 7.65
N ILE A 23 7.92 -1.52 8.42
CA ILE A 23 8.29 -1.93 9.78
C ILE A 23 9.56 -2.79 9.76
N TRP A 24 9.65 -3.73 8.82
CA TRP A 24 10.81 -4.60 8.71
C TRP A 24 12.08 -3.85 8.29
N ASN A 25 11.98 -2.88 7.38
CA ASN A 25 13.11 -2.03 7.05
C ASN A 25 13.53 -1.14 8.22
N TYR A 26 12.57 -0.68 9.04
CA TYR A 26 12.87 0.06 10.26
C TYR A 26 13.62 -0.80 11.29
N THR A 27 13.21 -2.06 11.50
CA THR A 27 13.93 -2.97 12.41
C THR A 27 15.31 -3.34 11.87
N ASN A 28 15.45 -3.53 10.56
CA ASN A 28 16.77 -3.74 9.94
C ASN A 28 17.70 -2.53 10.09
N TRP A 29 17.16 -1.32 9.97
CA TRP A 29 17.94 -0.10 10.21
C TRP A 29 18.46 -0.03 11.66
N ILE A 30 17.65 -0.41 12.64
CA ILE A 30 18.07 -0.49 14.05
C ILE A 30 19.15 -1.55 14.27
N SER A 31 19.02 -2.74 13.66
CA SER A 31 19.96 -3.84 13.88
C SER A 31 21.28 -3.72 13.13
N TYR A 32 21.27 -3.19 11.91
CA TYR A 32 22.44 -3.20 11.02
C TYR A 32 22.99 -1.81 10.70
N GLY A 33 22.24 -0.73 10.98
CA GLY A 33 22.68 0.65 10.73
C GLY A 33 22.87 1.01 9.26
N GLU A 34 22.45 0.15 8.32
CA GLU A 34 22.66 0.38 6.90
C GLU A 34 21.76 1.49 6.35
N THR A 35 22.36 2.41 5.60
CA THR A 35 21.66 3.53 4.96
C THR A 35 20.67 3.07 3.87
N SER A 36 20.94 1.92 3.25
CA SER A 36 20.05 1.23 2.31
C SER A 36 18.66 0.96 2.92
N SER A 37 18.61 0.56 4.20
CA SER A 37 17.37 0.24 4.92
C SER A 37 16.44 1.46 5.05
N ILE A 38 17.00 2.67 5.20
CA ILE A 38 16.22 3.92 5.26
C ILE A 38 15.57 4.23 3.91
N VAL A 39 16.32 4.05 2.82
CA VAL A 39 15.80 4.26 1.46
C VAL A 39 14.64 3.30 1.18
N TYR A 40 14.80 2.03 1.52
CA TYR A 40 13.73 1.03 1.36
C TYR A 40 12.52 1.32 2.26
N MET A 41 12.72 1.82 3.49
CA MET A 41 11.62 2.28 4.35
C MET A 41 10.81 3.42 3.70
N ILE A 42 11.49 4.44 3.17
CA ILE A 42 10.84 5.59 2.50
C ILE A 42 10.07 5.12 1.25
N VAL A 43 10.68 4.24 0.44
CA VAL A 43 10.04 3.70 -0.76
C VAL A 43 8.81 2.85 -0.39
N SER A 44 8.87 2.02 0.65
CA SER A 44 7.71 1.25 1.11
C SER A 44 6.58 2.14 1.62
N ILE A 45 6.89 3.23 2.34
CA ILE A 45 5.89 4.20 2.78
C ILE A 45 5.23 4.90 1.58
N LEU A 46 6.02 5.34 0.60
CA LEU A 46 5.51 5.93 -0.63
C LEU A 46 4.62 4.95 -1.40
N CYS A 47 5.05 3.70 -1.53
CA CYS A 47 4.28 2.66 -2.20
C CYS A 47 2.94 2.39 -1.49
N GLY A 48 2.94 2.36 -0.15
CA GLY A 48 1.72 2.26 0.66
C GLY A 48 0.78 3.45 0.46
N LEU A 49 1.31 4.68 0.45
CA LEU A 49 0.52 5.90 0.20
C LEU A 49 -0.11 5.89 -1.20
N VAL A 50 0.66 5.53 -2.23
CA VAL A 50 0.16 5.42 -3.61
C VAL A 50 -0.94 4.36 -3.69
N ALA A 51 -0.78 3.21 -3.04
CA ALA A 51 -1.80 2.17 -3.00
C ALA A 51 -3.09 2.63 -2.30
N ILE A 52 -2.98 3.40 -1.21
CA ILE A 52 -4.14 4.01 -0.53
C ILE A 52 -4.85 5.03 -1.44
N ILE A 53 -4.11 5.93 -2.08
CA ILE A 53 -4.67 6.94 -2.99
C ILE A 53 -5.36 6.26 -4.17
N TYR A 54 -4.74 5.24 -4.74
CA TYR A 54 -5.31 4.44 -5.83
C TYR A 54 -6.60 3.74 -5.38
N GLY A 55 -6.60 3.11 -4.21
CA GLY A 55 -7.79 2.50 -3.61
C GLY A 55 -8.93 3.49 -3.40
N LYS A 56 -8.65 4.69 -2.86
CA LYS A 56 -9.65 5.75 -2.69
C LYS A 56 -10.20 6.24 -4.03
N ARG A 57 -9.35 6.48 -5.03
CA ARG A 57 -9.80 6.90 -6.37
C ARG A 57 -10.67 5.85 -7.03
N PHE A 58 -10.30 4.57 -6.90
CA PHE A 58 -11.11 3.46 -7.41
C PHE A 58 -12.49 3.42 -6.75
N LEU A 59 -12.56 3.46 -5.41
CA LEU A 59 -13.83 3.53 -4.68
C LEU A 59 -14.71 4.72 -5.13
N THR A 60 -14.09 5.89 -5.34
CA THR A 60 -14.82 7.10 -5.76
C THR A 60 -15.38 6.94 -7.18
N LYS A 61 -14.57 6.43 -8.12
CA LYS A 61 -14.96 6.22 -9.53
C LYS A 61 -16.09 5.20 -9.67
N PHE A 62 -16.12 4.18 -8.81
CA PHE A 62 -17.20 3.18 -8.81
C PHE A 62 -18.45 3.62 -8.05
N LYS A 63 -18.34 4.56 -7.10
CA LYS A 63 -19.51 5.16 -6.44
C LYS A 63 -20.36 5.97 -7.42
N GLU A 64 -19.75 6.67 -8.37
CA GLU A 64 -20.48 7.35 -9.46
C GLU A 64 -21.18 6.35 -10.40
N LEU A 65 -20.56 5.20 -10.68
CA LEU A 65 -21.14 4.13 -11.50
C LEU A 65 -22.28 3.34 -10.83
N SER A 66 -22.44 3.45 -9.50
CA SER A 66 -23.56 2.83 -8.77
C SER A 66 -24.80 3.72 -8.71
N PHE A 67 -24.71 4.97 -9.20
CA PHE A 67 -25.79 5.94 -9.20
C PHE A 67 -26.45 6.11 -10.58
N MET A 68 -26.24 5.14 -11.49
CA MET A 68 -26.98 4.98 -12.74
C MET A 68 -27.65 3.61 -12.78
#